data_AF-A0A1G9Y0I3-F1
#
_entry.id   AF-A0A1G9Y0I3-F1
#
_cell.length_a   1.000
_cell.length_b   1.000
_cell.length_c   1.000
_cell.angle_alpha   90.00
_cell.angle_beta   90.00
_cell.angle_gamma   90.00
#
_symmetry.space_group_name_H-M   'P 1'
#
loop_
_entity.id
_entity.type
_entity.pdbx_description
1 polymer ?
#
loop_
_entity_poly.entity_id
_entity_poly.type
_entity_poly.pdbx_seq_one_letter_code
_entity_poly.pdbx_strand_id
1 'polypeptide(L)' 'MEWILTSAVVIIQIAIMVYCLINLSKKSRTKYLNKTLWIIIIFFGSLLGQGIYLALESNN' A
#
# COMPACT_ATOMS: atom_id res chain seq x y z
N MET A 1 -18.61 -4.68 17.75
CA MET A 1 -18.75 -5.28 16.40
C MET A 1 -17.95 -4.51 15.35
N GLU A 2 -17.66 -3.22 15.56
CA GLU A 2 -16.97 -2.33 14.61
C GLU A 2 -15.48 -2.63 14.38
N TRP A 3 -14.77 -3.14 15.41
CA TRP A 3 -13.35 -3.51 15.33
C TRP A 3 -13.01 -4.62 14.33
N ILE A 4 -13.98 -5.44 13.97
CA ILE A 4 -13.82 -6.54 13.00
C ILE A 4 -13.73 -5.98 11.57
N LEU A 5 -14.46 -4.89 11.29
CA LEU A 5 -14.46 -4.28 9.96
C LEU A 5 -13.14 -3.55 9.69
N THR A 6 -12.61 -2.84 10.69
CA THR A 6 -11.32 -2.14 10.58
C THR A 6 -10.15 -3.12 10.47
N SER A 7 -10.12 -4.18 11.27
CA SER A 7 -9.05 -5.19 11.19
C SER A 7 -9.04 -5.93 9.85
N ALA A 8 -10.20 -6.23 9.26
CA ALA A 8 -10.29 -6.88 7.94
C ALA A 8 -9.68 -6.01 6.82
N VAL A 9 -9.92 -4.70 6.86
CA VAL A 9 -9.34 -3.75 5.88
C VAL A 9 -7.82 -3.70 5.99
N VAL A 10 -7.27 -3.66 7.21
CA VAL A 10 -5.81 -3.65 7.44
C VAL A 10 -5.17 -4.94 6.93
N ILE A 11 -5.79 -6.10 7.18
CA ILE A 11 -5.31 -7.40 6.72
C ILE A 11 -5.27 -7.45 5.18
N ILE A 12 -6.33 -7.01 4.52
CA ILE A 12 -6.39 -6.94 3.05
C ILE A 12 -5.32 -6.00 2.49
N GLN A 13 -5.10 -4.85 3.15
CA GLN A 13 -4.12 -3.87 2.71
C GLN A 13 -2.69 -4.44 2.77
N ILE A 14 -2.34 -5.13 3.87
CA ILE A 14 -1.05 -5.82 4.01
C ILE A 14 -0.92 -6.95 2.99
N ALA A 15 -1.97 -7.75 2.78
CA ALA A 15 -1.95 -8.85 1.81
C ALA A 15 -1.71 -8.35 0.38
N ILE A 16 -2.36 -7.26 -0.02
CA ILE A 16 -2.18 -6.63 -1.34
C ILE A 16 -0.77 -6.07 -1.48
N MET A 17 -0.25 -5.39 -0.45
CA MET A 17 1.11 -4.85 -0.45
C MET A 17 2.15 -5.95 -0.67
N VAL A 18 2.07 -7.03 0.12
CA VAL A 18 2.98 -8.18 0.03
C VAL A 18 2.84 -8.88 -1.33
N TYR A 19 1.61 -9.10 -1.81
CA TYR A 19 1.36 -9.69 -3.12
C TYR A 19 2.01 -8.88 -4.25
N CYS A 20 1.86 -7.55 -4.22
CA CYS A 20 2.42 -6.67 -5.23
C CYS A 20 3.95 -6.69 -5.20
N LEU A 21 4.54 -6.75 -4.00
CA LEU A 21 5.99 -6.84 -3.81
C LEU A 21 6.55 -8.18 -4.32
N ILE A 22 5.87 -9.30 -4.03
CA ILE A 22 6.25 -10.63 -4.55
C ILE A 22 6.13 -10.67 -6.07
N ASN A 23 5.03 -10.16 -6.62
CA ASN A 23 4.81 -10.11 -8.06
C ASN A 23 5.86 -9.25 -8.77
N LEU A 24 6.25 -8.12 -8.16
CA LEU A 24 7.32 -7.27 -8.65
C LEU A 24 8.69 -7.97 -8.58
N SER A 25 8.96 -8.68 -7.48
CA SER A 25 10.21 -9.42 -7.29
C SER A 25 10.37 -10.53 -8.35
N LYS A 26 9.29 -11.25 -8.63
CA LYS A 26 9.22 -12.31 -9.66
C LYS A 26 9.41 -11.79 -11.10
N LYS A 27 9.15 -10.51 -11.38
CA LYS A 27 9.39 -9.92 -12.70
C LYS A 27 10.85 -9.54 -12.87
N SER A 28 11.53 -10.09 -13.87
CA SER A 28 12.94 -9.77 -14.20
C SER A 28 13.09 -8.41 -14.90
N ARG A 29 12.12 -8.03 -15.74
CA ARG A 29 12.01 -6.68 -16.32
C ARG A 29 10.63 -6.09 -16.07
N THR A 30 10.61 -4.85 -15.61
CA THR A 30 9.40 -4.04 -15.46
C THR A 30 9.21 -3.21 -16.72
N LYS A 31 8.01 -3.25 -17.32
CA LYS A 31 7.74 -2.69 -18.66
C LYS A 31 7.76 -1.15 -18.70
N TYR A 32 7.47 -0.50 -17.57
CA TYR A 32 7.20 0.95 -17.52
C TYR A 32 8.08 1.73 -16.54
N LEU A 33 8.48 1.15 -15.40
CA LEU A 33 9.28 1.84 -14.36
C LEU A 33 10.30 0.90 -13.75
N ASN A 34 11.44 1.42 -13.29
CA ASN A 34 12.48 0.62 -12.62
C ASN A 34 11.93 -0.07 -11.34
N LYS A 35 12.50 -1.21 -10.94
CA LYS A 35 12.09 -1.98 -9.74
C LYS A 35 12.05 -1.12 -8.48
N THR A 36 13.05 -0.28 -8.28
CA THR A 36 13.13 0.64 -7.13
C THR A 36 11.96 1.61 -7.07
N LEU A 37 11.56 2.17 -8.22
CA LEU A 37 10.41 3.09 -8.31
C LEU A 37 9.09 2.38 -7.99
N TRP A 38 8.91 1.14 -8.45
CA TRP A 38 7.74 0.34 -8.09
C TRP A 38 7.67 0.02 -6.59
N ILE A 39 8.81 -0.28 -5.95
CA ILE A 39 8.86 -0.49 -4.49
C ILE A 39 8.42 0.78 -3.76
N ILE A 40 8.94 1.95 -4.18
CA ILE A 40 8.56 3.25 -3.60
C ILE A 40 7.05 3.49 -3.76
N ILE A 41 6.48 3.24 -4.94
CA ILE A 41 5.04 3.42 -5.19
C ILE A 41 4.21 2.46 -4.33
N ILE A 42 4.60 1.19 -4.19
CA ILE A 42 3.88 0.23 -3.36
C ILE A 42 3.93 0.67 -1.88
N PHE A 43 5.06 1.17 -1.42
CA PHE A 43 5.25 1.58 -0.03
C PHE A 43 4.55 2.92 0.30
N PHE A 44 4.82 3.97 -0.49
CA PHE A 44 4.20 5.28 -0.30
C PHE A 44 2.73 5.29 -0.70
N GLY A 45 2.33 4.60 -1.78
CA GLY A 45 0.92 4.48 -2.17
C GLY A 45 0.06 3.82 -1.08
N SER A 46 0.62 2.87 -0.34
CA SER A 46 -0.08 2.23 0.79
C SER A 46 -0.21 3.16 2.01
N LEU A 47 0.71 4.11 2.20
CA LEU A 47 0.70 5.07 3.30
C LEU A 47 -0.05 6.36 2.97
N LEU A 48 -0.09 6.78 1.71
CA LEU A 48 -0.69 8.04 1.27
C LEU A 48 -2.17 8.13 1.62
N GLY A 49 -2.94 7.05 1.47
CA GLY A 49 -4.36 7.05 1.85
C GLY A 49 -4.60 7.35 3.33
N GLN A 50 -3.78 6.76 4.20
CA GLN A 50 -3.83 6.97 5.65
C GLN A 50 -3.30 8.36 6.04
N GLY A 51 -2.20 8.79 5.41
CA GLY A 51 -1.58 10.08 5.65
C GLY A 51 -2.47 11.25 5.21
N ILE A 52 -3.20 11.12 4.09
CA ILE A 52 -4.17 12.11 3.63
C ILE A 52 -5.34 12.22 4.62
N TYR A 53 -5.90 11.09 5.08
CA TYR A 53 -6.95 11.10 6.10
C TYR A 53 -6.48 11.80 7.38
N LEU A 54 -5.29 11.44 7.87
CA LEU A 54 -4.74 12.02 9.09
C LEU A 54 -4.42 13.51 8.92
N ALA A 55 -3.96 13.94 7.74
CA ALA A 55 -3.72 15.35 7.44
C ALA A 55 -5.00 16.17 7.33
N LEU A 56 -6.07 15.61 6.75
CA LEU A 56 -7.38 16.26 6.65
C LEU A 56 -8.09 16.33 8.01
N GLU A 57 -8.08 15.23 8.77
CA GLU A 57 -8.68 15.16 10.10
C GLU A 57 -7.91 16.02 11.12
N SER A 58 -6.57 16.06 11.03
CA SER A 58 -5.73 16.89 11.92
C SER A 58 -5.85 18.39 11.64
N ASN A 59 -6.47 18.81 10.55
CA ASN A 59 -6.72 20.22 10.23
C ASN A 59 -8.15 20.68 10.58
N ASN A 60 -8.81 19.98 11.51
CA ASN A 60 -10.10 20.32 12.10
C ASN A 60 -10.02 20.20 13.63
#